data_AF-A0A955WG08-F1
#
_entry.id   AF-A0A955WG08-F1
#
_cell.length_a   1.000
_cell.length_b   1.000
_cell.length_c   1.000
_cell.angle_alpha   90.00
_cell.angle_beta   90.00
_cell.angle_gamma   90.00
#
_symmetry.space_group_name_H-M   'P 1'
#
loop_
_entity.id
_entity.type
_entity.pdbx_description
1 polymer ?
#
loop_
_entity_poly.entity_id
_entity_poly.type
_entity_poly.pdbx_seq_one_letter_code
_entity_poly.pdbx_strand_id
1 'polypeptide(L)'
;MSRLFVLTALLASPVVLRAAPPAEAGPPEAFLAVVGGLAGSGFHVNTTLTDAGRPGYEAVQPCAGHWGFTEAHHAAMCTGVLGVWRTAIVSDAKVDGQWAVQEFWALAYGDSARAAEAARAMDDTTFNKHPFLQWSSGRFVFALEGRFRFPTPRRQLGQKIDALLARVAPRLVRPPRFD
;
A
#
# COMPACT_ATOMS: atom_id res chain seq x y z
N MET A 1 -57.33 -20.07 40.84
CA MET A 1 -55.86 -20.18 40.70
C MET A 1 -55.50 -20.13 39.22
N SER A 2 -55.18 -18.94 38.69
CA SER A 2 -54.89 -18.75 37.25
C SER A 2 -53.38 -18.76 37.01
N ARG A 3 -52.91 -19.65 36.12
CA ARG A 3 -51.51 -19.70 35.67
C ARG A 3 -51.36 -18.78 34.47
N LEU A 4 -50.60 -17.71 34.63
CA LEU A 4 -50.14 -16.85 33.54
C LEU A 4 -48.99 -17.56 32.82
N PHE A 5 -49.19 -17.93 31.54
CA PHE A 5 -48.09 -18.35 30.67
C PHE A 5 -47.45 -17.11 30.07
N VAL A 6 -46.21 -16.81 30.48
CA VAL A 6 -45.38 -15.80 29.82
C VAL A 6 -44.74 -16.46 28.61
N LEU A 7 -45.22 -16.09 27.41
CA LEU A 7 -44.58 -16.44 26.15
C LEU A 7 -43.38 -15.50 25.94
N THR A 8 -42.17 -15.99 26.19
CA THR A 8 -40.95 -15.27 25.83
C THR A 8 -40.71 -15.41 24.33
N ALA A 9 -41.12 -14.40 23.56
CA ALA A 9 -40.77 -14.32 22.14
C ALA A 9 -39.28 -13.96 22.00
N LEU A 10 -38.44 -14.95 21.67
CA LEU A 10 -37.08 -14.70 21.20
C LEU A 10 -37.16 -14.01 19.83
N LEU A 11 -36.99 -12.69 19.82
CA LEU A 11 -36.68 -11.94 18.61
C LEU A 11 -35.26 -12.30 18.16
N ALA A 12 -35.15 -13.31 17.30
CA ALA A 12 -33.95 -13.55 16.54
C ALA A 12 -33.71 -12.33 15.64
N SER A 13 -32.86 -11.41 16.09
CA SER A 13 -32.35 -10.34 15.23
C SER A 13 -31.64 -10.99 14.05
N PRO A 14 -32.02 -10.73 12.80
CA PRO A 14 -31.31 -11.28 11.66
C PRO A 14 -29.88 -10.76 11.72
N VAL A 15 -28.92 -11.65 11.97
CA VAL A 15 -27.51 -11.37 11.73
C VAL A 15 -27.40 -11.16 10.23
N VAL A 16 -27.41 -9.90 9.80
CA VAL A 16 -27.08 -9.55 8.43
C VAL A 16 -25.60 -9.89 8.26
N LEU A 17 -25.31 -11.07 7.72
CA LEU A 17 -24.00 -11.38 7.19
C LEU A 17 -23.73 -10.37 6.07
N ARG A 18 -23.05 -9.28 6.40
CA ARG A 18 -22.46 -8.41 5.39
C ARG A 18 -21.42 -9.25 4.66
N ALA A 19 -21.70 -9.52 3.39
CA ALA A 19 -20.74 -10.16 2.51
C ALA A 19 -19.42 -9.37 2.58
N ALA A 20 -18.29 -10.09 2.62
CA ALA A 20 -16.99 -9.46 2.51
C ALA A 20 -16.97 -8.62 1.22
N PRO A 21 -16.47 -7.38 1.26
CA PRO A 21 -16.31 -6.59 0.04
C PRO A 21 -15.50 -7.39 -0.99
N PRO A 22 -15.84 -7.29 -2.29
CA PRO A 22 -15.11 -8.01 -3.32
C PRO A 22 -13.65 -7.55 -3.33
N ALA A 23 -12.76 -8.49 -3.66
CA ALA A 23 -11.36 -8.18 -3.88
C ALA A 23 -11.21 -7.14 -5.02
N GLU A 24 -10.18 -6.32 -4.93
CA GLU A 24 -9.90 -5.32 -5.95
C GLU A 24 -9.46 -5.99 -7.25
N ALA A 25 -10.09 -5.63 -8.37
CA ALA A 25 -9.88 -6.30 -9.65
C ALA A 25 -8.48 -6.06 -10.27
N GLY A 26 -7.78 -4.99 -9.87
CA GLY A 26 -6.46 -4.66 -10.43
C GLY A 26 -5.84 -3.42 -9.78
N PRO A 27 -4.59 -3.10 -10.15
CA PRO A 27 -3.90 -1.94 -9.59
C PRO A 27 -4.59 -0.62 -9.99
N PRO A 28 -4.57 0.40 -9.12
CA PRO A 28 -5.12 1.70 -9.46
C PRO A 28 -4.31 2.40 -10.55
N GLU A 29 -4.97 3.22 -11.38
CA GLU A 29 -4.33 3.99 -12.46
C GLU A 29 -3.12 4.79 -11.98
N ALA A 30 -3.21 5.39 -10.78
CA ALA A 30 -2.12 6.14 -10.19
C ALA A 30 -0.85 5.29 -9.94
N PHE A 31 -1.01 4.01 -9.58
CA PHE A 31 0.12 3.09 -9.46
C PHE A 31 0.72 2.78 -10.84
N LEU A 32 -0.12 2.50 -11.84
CA LEU A 32 0.32 2.22 -13.20
C LEU A 32 1.04 3.42 -13.83
N ALA A 33 0.59 4.64 -13.54
CA ALA A 33 1.26 5.86 -13.97
C ALA A 33 2.66 6.01 -13.38
N VAL A 34 2.87 5.57 -12.13
CA VAL A 34 4.21 5.50 -11.53
C VAL A 34 5.05 4.44 -12.23
N VAL A 35 4.52 3.21 -12.40
CA VAL A 35 5.23 2.11 -13.08
C VAL A 35 5.68 2.49 -14.48
N GLY A 36 4.81 3.11 -15.29
CA GLY A 36 5.15 3.55 -16.65
C GLY A 36 5.95 4.86 -16.73
N GLY A 37 5.93 5.68 -15.67
CA GLY A 37 6.43 7.07 -15.69
C GLY A 37 7.81 7.30 -15.05
N LEU A 38 8.45 6.26 -14.52
CA LEU A 38 9.74 6.36 -13.84
C LEU A 38 10.94 6.46 -14.81
N ALA A 39 10.81 5.96 -16.04
CA ALA A 39 11.89 5.94 -17.01
C ALA A 39 12.52 7.33 -17.29
N GLY A 40 13.83 7.35 -17.52
CA GLY A 40 14.57 8.56 -17.91
C GLY A 40 14.82 9.55 -16.78
N SER A 41 14.62 9.16 -15.51
CA SER A 41 14.84 10.01 -14.34
C SER A 41 15.98 9.52 -13.43
N GLY A 42 16.89 8.70 -13.96
CA GLY A 42 17.91 8.01 -13.17
C GLY A 42 17.35 6.78 -12.43
N PHE A 43 16.15 6.33 -12.79
CA PHE A 43 15.50 5.14 -12.26
C PHE A 43 14.73 4.41 -13.36
N HIS A 44 14.56 3.11 -13.20
CA HIS A 44 13.67 2.28 -14.00
C HIS A 44 12.95 1.27 -13.12
N VAL A 45 11.80 0.79 -13.60
CA VAL A 45 11.15 -0.38 -13.00
C VAL A 45 11.97 -1.62 -13.34
N ASN A 46 12.22 -2.46 -12.36
CA ASN A 46 12.87 -3.75 -12.55
C ASN A 46 11.94 -4.69 -13.34
N THR A 47 12.11 -4.73 -14.66
CA THR A 47 11.38 -5.66 -15.52
C THR A 47 12.09 -7.01 -15.68
N THR A 48 13.27 -7.20 -15.07
CA THR A 48 14.06 -8.44 -15.15
C THR A 48 13.75 -9.44 -14.06
N LEU A 49 12.90 -9.11 -13.08
CA LEU A 49 12.47 -10.03 -12.02
C LEU A 49 11.61 -11.20 -12.51
N THR A 50 11.26 -11.25 -13.79
CA THR A 50 10.51 -12.35 -14.40
C THR A 50 10.51 -12.17 -15.91
N ASP A 51 10.68 -13.27 -16.63
CA ASP A 51 10.34 -13.53 -18.03
C ASP A 51 9.73 -12.36 -18.83
N ALA A 52 10.34 -12.10 -20.00
CA ALA A 52 9.88 -11.11 -20.98
C ALA A 52 8.36 -11.18 -21.18
N GLY A 53 7.63 -10.17 -20.68
CA GLY A 53 6.16 -10.09 -20.83
C GLY A 53 5.39 -9.67 -19.57
N ARG A 54 6.02 -9.58 -18.39
CA ARG A 54 5.33 -9.08 -17.20
C ARG A 54 5.25 -7.54 -17.15
N PRO A 55 4.19 -6.97 -16.56
CA PRO A 55 3.91 -5.53 -16.62
C PRO A 55 4.80 -4.67 -15.68
N GLY A 56 5.95 -5.19 -15.24
CA GLY A 56 6.86 -4.51 -14.30
C GLY A 56 6.38 -4.47 -12.85
N TYR A 57 5.19 -5.02 -12.55
CA TYR A 57 4.63 -5.14 -11.20
C TYR A 57 4.05 -6.52 -10.98
N GLU A 58 3.72 -6.82 -9.72
CA GLU A 58 2.95 -8.01 -9.35
C GLU A 58 1.84 -7.69 -8.34
N ALA A 59 0.75 -8.43 -8.44
CA ALA A 59 -0.24 -8.51 -7.36
C ALA A 59 0.32 -9.41 -6.26
N VAL A 60 0.27 -8.91 -5.03
CA VAL A 60 0.75 -9.63 -3.85
C VAL A 60 -0.48 -10.09 -3.07
N GLN A 61 -0.40 -11.28 -2.47
CA GLN A 61 -1.44 -11.67 -1.52
C GLN A 61 -1.51 -10.63 -0.40
N PRO A 62 -2.70 -10.04 -0.15
CA PRO A 62 -2.82 -9.06 0.90
C PRO A 62 -2.38 -9.67 2.23
N CYS A 63 -1.35 -9.08 2.82
CA CYS A 63 -0.86 -9.44 4.15
C CYS A 63 -0.36 -10.88 4.32
N ALA A 64 0.18 -11.48 3.24
CA ALA A 64 1.01 -12.67 3.39
C ALA A 64 2.34 -12.31 4.06
N GLY A 65 2.56 -12.80 5.29
CA GLY A 65 3.80 -12.66 6.05
C GLY A 65 3.93 -11.35 6.85
N HIS A 66 4.95 -11.26 7.72
CA HIS A 66 5.26 -10.03 8.46
C HIS A 66 6.10 -9.10 7.61
N TRP A 67 5.57 -7.91 7.32
CA TRP A 67 6.20 -6.89 6.45
C TRP A 67 7.22 -6.03 7.21
N GLY A 68 7.95 -6.64 8.15
CA GLY A 68 8.84 -5.93 9.07
C GLY A 68 8.12 -5.08 10.14
N PHE A 69 6.79 -5.20 10.23
CA PHE A 69 5.94 -4.49 11.19
C PHE A 69 5.76 -5.25 12.50
N THR A 70 5.49 -4.53 13.60
CA THR A 70 4.91 -5.18 14.79
C THR A 70 3.56 -5.78 14.43
N GLU A 71 3.12 -6.79 15.18
CA GLU A 71 1.83 -7.45 14.94
C GLU A 71 0.66 -6.45 14.93
N ALA A 72 0.67 -5.46 15.83
CA ALA A 72 -0.36 -4.43 15.91
C ALA A 72 -0.39 -3.51 14.67
N HIS A 73 0.78 -3.04 14.20
CA HIS A 73 0.84 -2.19 13.01
C HIS A 73 0.51 -2.98 11.74
N HIS A 74 0.98 -4.22 11.65
CA HIS A 74 0.62 -5.13 10.58
C HIS A 74 -0.89 -5.31 10.53
N ALA A 75 -1.53 -5.62 11.66
CA ALA A 75 -2.98 -5.77 11.74
C ALA A 75 -3.73 -4.50 11.33
N ALA A 76 -3.28 -3.32 11.77
CA ALA A 76 -3.91 -2.04 11.40
C ALA A 76 -3.82 -1.75 9.89
N MET A 77 -2.67 -2.01 9.27
CA MET A 77 -2.51 -1.88 7.81
C MET A 77 -3.30 -2.92 7.03
N CYS A 78 -3.41 -4.13 7.57
CA CYS A 78 -4.00 -5.28 6.90
C CYS A 78 -5.51 -5.39 7.06
N THR A 79 -6.09 -4.69 8.01
CA THR A 79 -7.53 -4.73 8.24
C THR A 79 -8.26 -4.10 7.06
N GLY A 80 -9.07 -4.90 6.36
CA GLY A 80 -9.95 -4.43 5.29
C GLY A 80 -9.22 -4.06 3.98
N VAL A 81 -7.98 -4.52 3.80
CA VAL A 81 -7.30 -4.40 2.51
C VAL A 81 -7.96 -5.32 1.48
N LEU A 82 -8.22 -4.81 0.28
CA LEU A 82 -8.92 -5.50 -0.80
C LEU A 82 -7.98 -5.98 -1.91
N GLY A 83 -6.77 -5.42 -1.97
CA GLY A 83 -5.75 -5.79 -2.95
C GLY A 83 -4.45 -5.04 -2.70
N VAL A 84 -3.34 -5.67 -3.08
CA VAL A 84 -2.00 -5.09 -2.94
C VAL A 84 -1.18 -5.38 -4.20
N TRP A 85 -0.46 -4.36 -4.68
CA TRP A 85 0.46 -4.47 -5.80
C TRP A 85 1.80 -3.84 -5.44
N ARG A 86 2.86 -4.40 -6.01
CA ARG A 86 4.20 -3.85 -5.85
C ARG A 86 4.99 -3.86 -7.15
N THR A 87 5.90 -2.91 -7.25
CA THR A 87 6.94 -2.84 -8.28
C THR A 87 8.28 -2.63 -7.61
N ALA A 88 9.32 -3.28 -8.14
CA ALA A 88 10.70 -2.97 -7.76
C ALA A 88 11.21 -1.84 -8.65
N ILE A 89 11.86 -0.85 -8.05
CA ILE A 89 12.44 0.31 -8.72
C ILE A 89 13.94 0.26 -8.51
N VAL A 90 14.70 0.37 -9.59
CA VAL A 90 16.17 0.32 -9.61
C VAL A 90 16.70 1.69 -10.00
N SER A 91 17.72 2.16 -9.30
CA SER A 91 18.51 3.31 -9.75
C SER A 91 19.32 2.96 -11.00
N ASP A 92 19.38 3.84 -12.00
CA ASP A 92 20.22 3.66 -13.20
C ASP A 92 21.72 3.77 -12.86
N ALA A 93 22.04 4.50 -11.78
CA ALA A 93 23.39 4.58 -11.24
C ALA A 93 23.58 3.54 -10.13
N LYS A 94 24.75 2.90 -10.13
CA LYS A 94 25.21 2.13 -8.98
C LYS A 94 25.61 3.07 -7.86
N VAL A 95 25.18 2.77 -6.65
CA VAL A 95 25.60 3.45 -5.43
C VAL A 95 26.53 2.49 -4.69
N ASP A 96 27.76 2.92 -4.43
CA ASP A 96 28.81 2.08 -3.81
C ASP A 96 29.01 0.73 -4.53
N GLY A 97 28.91 0.73 -5.87
CA GLY A 97 29.06 -0.46 -6.70
C GLY A 97 27.84 -1.39 -6.72
N GLN A 98 26.75 -1.04 -6.03
CA GLN A 98 25.54 -1.86 -5.91
C GLN A 98 24.33 -1.17 -6.56
N TRP A 99 23.40 -1.98 -7.08
CA TRP A 99 22.11 -1.48 -7.57
C TRP A 99 21.20 -1.19 -6.37
N ALA A 100 20.76 0.06 -6.24
CA ALA A 100 19.81 0.44 -5.22
C ALA A 100 18.40 0.03 -5.68
N VAL A 101 17.76 -0.87 -4.91
CA VAL A 101 16.40 -1.36 -5.19
C VAL A 101 15.46 -0.92 -4.08
N GLN A 102 14.39 -0.24 -4.44
CA GLN A 102 13.27 0.07 -3.55
C GLN A 102 11.99 -0.55 -4.07
N GLU A 103 11.04 -0.81 -3.17
CA GLU A 103 9.73 -1.33 -3.52
C GLU A 103 8.71 -0.20 -3.43
N PHE A 104 7.93 -0.01 -4.49
CA PHE A 104 6.79 0.88 -4.48
C PHE A 104 5.51 0.05 -4.47
N TRP A 105 4.62 0.39 -3.56
CA TRP A 105 3.44 -0.37 -3.20
C TRP A 105 2.18 0.44 -3.44
N ALA A 106 1.09 -0.23 -3.79
CA ALA A 106 -0.27 0.29 -3.74
C ALA A 106 -1.17 -0.66 -2.96
N LEU A 107 -1.91 -0.12 -2.00
CA LEU A 107 -2.87 -0.85 -1.16
C LEU A 107 -4.27 -0.26 -1.40
N ALA A 108 -5.24 -1.13 -1.69
CA ALA A 108 -6.63 -0.75 -1.89
C ALA A 108 -7.46 -1.09 -0.66
N TYR A 109 -8.30 -0.15 -0.22
CA TYR A 109 -9.25 -0.33 0.88
C TYR A 109 -10.69 -0.13 0.39
N GLY A 110 -11.65 -0.46 1.24
CA GLY A 110 -13.07 -0.22 0.98
C GLY A 110 -13.45 1.27 0.99
N ASP A 111 -12.75 2.08 1.78
CA ASP A 111 -13.04 3.51 1.93
C ASP A 111 -11.79 4.34 2.32
N SER A 112 -11.95 5.67 2.28
CA SER A 112 -10.86 6.60 2.60
C SER A 112 -10.53 6.69 4.10
N ALA A 113 -11.46 6.34 4.99
CA ALA A 113 -11.20 6.33 6.42
C ALA A 113 -10.21 5.21 6.78
N ARG A 114 -10.42 4.02 6.21
CA ARG A 114 -9.51 2.87 6.36
C ARG A 114 -8.16 3.11 5.69
N ALA A 115 -8.14 3.69 4.50
CA ALA A 115 -6.89 4.07 3.86
C ALA A 115 -6.09 5.08 4.72
N ALA A 116 -6.75 6.07 5.32
CA ALA A 116 -6.09 7.03 6.20
C ALA A 116 -5.58 6.40 7.51
N GLU A 117 -6.31 5.43 8.07
CA GLU A 117 -5.86 4.67 9.24
C GLU A 117 -4.63 3.82 8.93
N ALA A 118 -4.64 3.11 7.81
CA ALA A 118 -3.49 2.34 7.36
C ALA A 118 -2.27 3.21 7.06
N ALA A 119 -2.45 4.38 6.44
CA ALA A 119 -1.37 5.33 6.21
C ALA A 119 -0.81 5.87 7.54
N ARG A 120 -1.66 6.18 8.53
CA ARG A 120 -1.15 6.56 9.87
C ARG A 120 -0.38 5.42 10.52
N ALA A 121 -0.86 4.19 10.40
CA ALA A 121 -0.16 3.02 10.91
C ALA A 121 1.22 2.86 10.26
N MET A 122 1.36 3.14 8.95
CA MET A 122 2.62 3.18 8.20
C MET A 122 3.55 4.38 8.50
N ASP A 123 3.05 5.45 9.14
CA ASP A 123 3.82 6.66 9.49
C ASP A 123 4.51 6.56 10.87
N ASP A 124 3.93 5.76 11.78
CA ASP A 124 4.40 5.65 13.16
C ASP A 124 5.83 5.10 13.19
N THR A 125 6.79 6.00 13.36
CA THR A 125 8.26 5.88 13.31
C THR A 125 8.91 4.74 14.13
N THR A 126 8.14 3.85 14.77
CA THR A 126 8.64 2.60 15.37
C THR A 126 9.08 1.53 14.33
N PHE A 127 9.11 1.88 13.04
CA PHE A 127 9.70 1.08 11.96
C PHE A 127 11.24 0.99 12.06
N ASN A 128 11.73 0.11 12.92
CA ASN A 128 13.17 -0.09 13.13
C ASN A 128 13.97 -0.58 11.90
N LYS A 129 13.37 -0.79 10.71
CA LYS A 129 14.07 -1.38 9.55
C LYS A 129 13.75 -0.79 8.17
N HIS A 130 12.56 -0.22 7.94
CA HIS A 130 12.12 0.23 6.61
C HIS A 130 11.35 1.55 6.70
N PRO A 131 11.98 2.71 6.45
CA PRO A 131 11.25 3.97 6.46
C PRO A 131 10.41 4.08 5.17
N PHE A 132 9.11 4.30 5.31
CA PHE A 132 8.21 4.49 4.17
C PHE A 132 8.00 5.97 3.89
N LEU A 133 8.06 6.35 2.61
CA LEU A 133 7.39 7.57 2.16
C LEU A 133 6.01 7.16 1.69
N GLN A 134 4.99 7.90 2.10
CA GLN A 134 3.62 7.48 1.88
C GLN A 134 2.74 8.59 1.34
N TRP A 135 1.83 8.19 0.45
CA TRP A 135 0.80 9.03 -0.11
C TRP A 135 -0.54 8.32 0.05
N SER A 136 -1.63 9.07 0.10
CA SER A 136 -2.97 8.48 0.02
C SER A 136 -3.88 9.30 -0.87
N SER A 137 -4.84 8.64 -1.51
CA SER A 137 -5.78 9.26 -2.43
C SER A 137 -7.08 8.46 -2.44
N GLY A 138 -8.13 9.01 -1.86
CA GLY A 138 -9.40 8.29 -1.67
C GLY A 138 -9.17 7.01 -0.85
N ARG A 139 -9.49 5.85 -1.44
CA ARG A 139 -9.38 4.53 -0.78
C ARG A 139 -8.04 3.83 -0.99
N PHE A 140 -7.04 4.53 -1.54
CA PHE A 140 -5.74 3.97 -1.86
C PHE A 140 -4.64 4.58 -1.01
N VAL A 141 -3.68 3.73 -0.60
CA VAL A 141 -2.40 4.13 -0.02
C VAL A 141 -1.30 3.72 -0.98
N PHE A 142 -0.35 4.62 -1.20
CA PHE A 142 0.87 4.37 -1.95
C PHE A 142 2.06 4.49 -1.02
N ALA A 143 3.00 3.56 -1.07
CA ALA A 143 4.14 3.56 -0.17
C ALA A 143 5.43 3.23 -0.93
N LEU A 144 6.47 4.04 -0.72
CA LEU A 144 7.83 3.75 -1.17
C LEU A 144 8.63 3.23 0.03
N GLU A 145 9.02 1.96 -0.04
CA GLU A 145 9.83 1.29 0.98
C GLU A 145 11.32 1.64 0.83
N GLY A 146 11.85 2.36 1.81
CA GLY A 146 13.28 2.53 1.98
C GLY A 146 13.92 1.28 2.56
N ARG A 147 15.05 0.85 1.98
CA ARG A 147 15.96 -0.13 2.62
C ARG A 147 17.18 0.60 3.15
N PHE A 148 17.35 0.63 4.48
CA PHE A 148 18.45 1.32 5.17
C PHE A 148 19.86 0.97 4.64
N ARG A 149 20.03 -0.21 4.05
CA ARG A 149 21.34 -0.69 3.58
C ARG A 149 21.78 -0.07 2.24
N PHE A 150 20.87 0.55 1.48
CA PHE A 150 21.20 1.08 0.15
C PHE A 150 20.96 2.60 0.14
N PRO A 151 21.99 3.42 -0.14
CA PRO A 151 21.86 4.88 -0.23
C PRO A 151 21.17 5.26 -1.55
N THR A 152 19.91 4.84 -1.70
CA THR A 152 19.08 5.30 -2.80
C THR A 152 18.81 6.79 -2.58
N PRO A 153 18.78 7.64 -3.63
CA PRO A 153 18.35 9.02 -3.49
C PRO A 153 16.84 9.09 -3.25
N ARG A 154 16.41 8.65 -2.05
CA ARG A 154 15.02 8.50 -1.61
C ARG A 154 14.24 9.79 -1.80
N ARG A 155 14.88 10.93 -1.55
CA ARG A 155 14.32 12.26 -1.83
C ARG A 155 14.00 12.47 -3.30
N GLN A 156 14.94 12.18 -4.20
CA GLN A 156 14.76 12.35 -5.65
C GLN A 156 13.68 11.40 -6.18
N LEU A 157 13.72 10.14 -5.76
CA LEU A 157 12.71 9.14 -6.14
C LEU A 157 11.32 9.53 -5.61
N GLY A 158 11.23 9.92 -4.33
CA GLY A 158 10.01 10.37 -3.69
C GLY A 158 9.40 11.58 -4.39
N GLN A 159 10.21 12.61 -4.73
CA GLN A 159 9.76 13.76 -5.49
C GLN A 159 9.22 13.38 -6.88
N LYS A 160 9.87 12.42 -7.55
CA LYS A 160 9.40 11.93 -8.85
C LYS A 160 8.07 11.20 -8.74
N ILE A 161 7.92 10.32 -7.76
CA ILE A 161 6.67 9.61 -7.49
C ILE A 161 5.56 10.62 -7.15
N ASP A 162 5.83 11.61 -6.29
CA ASP A 162 4.88 12.68 -5.95
C ASP A 162 4.39 13.42 -7.20
N ALA A 163 5.32 13.79 -8.09
CA ALA A 163 4.99 14.48 -9.34
C ALA A 163 4.17 13.61 -10.30
N LEU A 164 4.37 12.29 -10.31
CA LEU A 164 3.58 11.36 -11.11
C LEU A 164 2.18 11.18 -10.51
N LEU A 165 2.10 10.92 -9.20
CA LEU A 165 0.84 10.76 -8.48
C LEU A 165 -0.03 12.03 -8.57
N ALA A 166 0.56 13.22 -8.41
CA ALA A 166 -0.19 14.48 -8.44
C ALA A 166 -0.91 14.75 -9.78
N ARG A 167 -0.53 14.07 -10.87
CA ARG A 167 -1.19 14.20 -12.19
C ARG A 167 -2.47 13.37 -12.32
N VAL A 168 -2.58 12.29 -11.55
CA VAL A 168 -3.59 11.23 -11.78
C VAL A 168 -4.35 10.82 -10.52
N ALA A 169 -3.85 11.18 -9.33
CA ALA A 169 -4.46 10.87 -8.05
C ALA A 169 -5.20 12.09 -7.49
N PRO A 170 -6.54 12.13 -7.55
CA PRO A 170 -7.32 13.25 -7.04
C PRO A 170 -7.25 13.30 -5.51
N ARG A 171 -7.08 14.52 -4.95
CA ARG A 171 -6.99 14.73 -3.48
C ARG A 171 -5.83 13.97 -2.83
N LEU A 172 -4.70 13.89 -3.52
CA LEU A 172 -3.46 13.31 -3.03
C LEU A 172 -3.03 13.96 -1.71
N VAL A 173 -3.01 13.18 -0.64
CA VAL A 173 -2.34 13.49 0.63
C VAL A 173 -0.89 13.05 0.50
N ARG A 174 0.04 13.96 0.79
CA ARG A 174 1.48 13.79 0.58
C ARG A 174 2.21 13.45 1.87
N PRO A 175 3.39 12.82 1.82
CA PRO A 175 4.20 12.63 3.01
C PRO A 175 4.63 14.00 3.56
N PRO A 176 4.79 14.13 4.89
CA PRO A 176 5.12 15.41 5.50
C PRO A 176 6.51 15.93 5.07
N ARG A 177 7.46 15.04 4.78
CA ARG A 177 8.82 15.34 4.29
C ARG A 177 9.39 14.19 3.45
N PHE A 178 10.42 14.51 2.66
CA PHE A 178 11.17 13.58 1.81
C PHE A 178 12.61 13.35 2.34
N ASP A 179 12.84 13.65 3.62
CA ASP A 179 14.15 13.63 4.28
C ASP A 179 14.81 12.24 4.32
#